data_AF-A0A924Q3E0-F1
#
_entry.id   AF-A0A924Q3E0-F1
#
_cell.length_a   1.000
_cell.length_b   1.000
_cell.length_c   1.000
_cell.angle_alpha   90.00
_cell.angle_beta   90.00
_cell.angle_gamma   90.00
#
_symmetry.space_group_name_H-M   'P 1'
#
loop_
_entity.id
_entity.type
_entity.pdbx_description
1 polymer ?
#
loop_
_entity_poly.entity_id
_entity_poly.type
_entity_poly.pdbx_seq_one_letter_code
_entity_poly.pdbx_strand_id
1 'polypeptide(L)'
;MKSEIQNFVDLARSRGWADERINSQLAQAGWTTENIKTAMDELVVPLPPADQSQLLPPTVAVEGAVPQTQPAPANSPNAPISVVSNLTTRGFEYKIFSVSLTLMVFSVIFLGNVLIGGDDTSTIAALPLTVLLVTGPIALFMFRRLHRAEIANPNLRGDASRRQVVQGIQLITFLAVIIHTVVLLYLFISGHYASKPSYGSAPNALSDVLRWLVTLIVAGGTFFYYWHDERRKVS
;
A
#
# COMPACT_ATOMS: atom_id res chain seq x y z
N MET A 1 -6.20 -14.67 38.34
CA MET A 1 -5.78 -13.25 38.27
C MET A 1 -4.27 -13.10 38.45
N LYS A 2 -3.64 -13.56 39.55
CA LYS A 2 -2.15 -13.56 39.68
C LYS A 2 -1.43 -14.26 38.50
N SER A 3 -2.01 -15.34 37.99
CA SER A 3 -1.47 -16.10 36.85
C SER A 3 -1.40 -15.32 35.53
N GLU A 4 -2.25 -14.30 35.33
CA GLU A 4 -2.31 -13.55 34.07
C GLU A 4 -1.19 -12.50 33.99
N ILE A 5 -0.89 -11.82 35.10
CA ILE A 5 0.21 -10.86 35.18
C ILE A 5 1.55 -11.58 35.01
N GLN A 6 1.74 -12.72 35.66
CA GLN A 6 2.97 -13.51 35.56
C GLN A 6 3.22 -13.98 34.12
N ASN A 7 2.20 -14.54 33.46
CA ASN A 7 2.29 -14.94 32.05
C ASN A 7 2.66 -13.76 31.12
N PHE A 8 2.12 -12.57 31.38
CA PHE A 8 2.45 -11.37 30.60
C PHE A 8 3.90 -10.92 30.83
N VAL A 9 4.37 -10.90 32.07
CA VAL A 9 5.74 -10.50 32.43
C VAL A 9 6.76 -11.46 31.81
N ASP A 10 6.52 -12.76 31.89
CA ASP A 10 7.41 -13.78 31.29
C ASP A 10 7.48 -13.67 29.76
N LEU A 11 6.33 -13.45 29.12
CA LEU A 11 6.27 -13.23 27.67
C LEU A 11 6.97 -11.92 27.26
N ALA A 12 6.86 -10.86 28.06
CA ALA A 12 7.51 -9.59 27.79
C ALA A 12 9.03 -9.67 27.98
N ARG A 13 9.50 -10.35 29.02
CA ARG A 13 10.93 -10.57 29.29
C ARG A 13 11.57 -11.49 28.25
N SER A 14 10.90 -12.55 27.82
CA SER A 14 11.37 -13.40 26.71
C SER A 14 11.48 -12.65 25.37
N ARG A 15 10.79 -11.51 25.23
CA ARG A 15 10.90 -10.58 24.09
C ARG A 15 11.93 -9.46 24.31
N GLY A 16 12.68 -9.47 25.42
CA GLY A 16 13.69 -8.47 25.75
C GLY A 16 13.12 -7.09 26.10
N TRP A 17 11.90 -7.01 26.63
CA TRP A 17 11.35 -5.74 27.08
C TRP A 17 11.98 -5.31 28.41
N ALA A 18 12.32 -4.03 28.52
CA ALA A 18 12.75 -3.43 29.78
C ALA A 18 11.59 -3.33 30.79
N ASP A 19 11.89 -3.44 32.08
CA ASP A 19 10.89 -3.46 33.14
C ASP A 19 10.04 -2.17 33.18
N GLU A 20 10.58 -1.00 32.79
CA GLU A 20 9.78 0.24 32.70
C GLU A 20 8.67 0.12 31.64
N ARG A 21 8.97 -0.52 30.51
CA ARG A 21 7.99 -0.75 29.44
C ARG A 21 6.91 -1.72 29.90
N ILE A 22 7.29 -2.78 30.61
CA ILE A 22 6.36 -3.77 31.17
C ILE A 22 5.40 -3.07 32.15
N ASN A 23 5.93 -2.24 33.05
CA ASN A 23 5.14 -1.48 34.02
C ASN A 23 4.16 -0.51 33.36
N SER A 24 4.59 0.21 32.33
CA SER A 24 3.71 1.15 31.61
C SER A 24 2.54 0.45 30.89
N GLN A 25 2.79 -0.72 30.30
CA GLN A 25 1.75 -1.51 29.61
C GLN A 25 0.75 -2.13 30.60
N LEU A 26 1.23 -2.62 31.75
CA LEU A 26 0.34 -3.12 32.81
C LEU A 26 -0.51 -2.00 33.41
N ALA A 27 0.05 -0.81 33.62
CA ALA A 27 -0.72 0.35 34.09
C ALA A 27 -1.78 0.79 33.06
N GLN A 28 -1.46 0.80 31.77
CA GLN A 28 -2.42 1.09 30.69
C GLN A 28 -3.55 0.07 30.59
N ALA A 29 -3.26 -1.20 30.91
CA ALA A 29 -4.26 -2.27 30.96
C ALA A 29 -5.13 -2.23 32.24
N GLY A 30 -4.95 -1.23 33.10
CA GLY A 30 -5.78 -1.01 34.30
C GLY A 30 -5.30 -1.78 35.53
N TRP A 31 -4.10 -2.35 35.52
CA TRP A 31 -3.54 -3.00 36.71
C TRP A 31 -3.05 -1.96 37.72
N THR A 32 -3.37 -2.18 38.99
CA THR A 32 -2.92 -1.33 40.11
C THR A 32 -1.42 -1.50 40.36
N THR A 33 -0.73 -0.43 40.73
CA THR A 33 0.71 -0.41 41.03
C THR A 33 1.14 -1.42 42.09
N GLU A 34 0.29 -1.70 43.08
CA GLU A 34 0.56 -2.70 44.13
C GLU A 34 0.65 -4.12 43.56
N ASN A 35 -0.35 -4.54 42.76
CA ASN A 35 -0.34 -5.83 42.07
C ASN A 35 0.86 -6.00 41.11
N ILE A 36 1.26 -4.93 40.43
CA ILE A 36 2.42 -4.93 39.54
C ILE A 36 3.71 -5.16 40.35
N LYS A 37 3.87 -4.42 41.46
CA LYS A 37 5.04 -4.54 42.33
C LYS A 37 5.14 -5.93 42.97
N THR A 38 4.03 -6.46 43.50
CA THR A 38 3.99 -7.82 44.06
C THR A 38 4.37 -8.88 43.04
N ALA A 39 3.89 -8.75 41.79
CA ALA A 39 4.24 -9.69 40.72
C ALA A 39 5.71 -9.60 40.31
N MET A 40 6.29 -8.39 40.25
CA MET A 40 7.70 -8.19 39.90
C MET A 40 8.66 -8.66 41.00
N ASP A 41 8.31 -8.48 42.28
CA ASP A 41 9.13 -8.88 43.43
C ASP A 41 9.16 -10.41 43.64
N GLU A 42 8.10 -11.12 43.24
CA GLU A 42 7.98 -12.59 43.39
C GLU A 42 8.74 -13.37 42.29
N LEU A 43 9.05 -12.71 41.17
CA LEU A 43 9.84 -13.26 40.07
C LEU A 43 11.34 -13.15 40.39
N VAL A 44 11.87 -14.17 41.06
CA VAL A 44 13.32 -14.35 41.25
C VAL A 44 13.98 -14.43 39.86
N VAL A 45 14.61 -13.33 39.46
CA VAL A 45 15.36 -13.22 38.20
C VAL A 45 16.63 -14.08 38.33
N PRO A 46 16.82 -15.13 37.50
CA PRO A 46 18.16 -15.68 37.33
C PRO A 46 19.02 -14.59 36.70
N LEU A 47 20.13 -14.23 37.37
CA LEU A 47 21.08 -13.22 36.88
C LEU A 47 21.39 -13.49 35.39
N PRO A 48 21.34 -12.47 34.52
CA PRO A 48 21.78 -12.62 33.14
C PRO A 48 23.24 -13.10 33.13
N PRO A 49 23.63 -14.01 32.22
CA PRO A 49 25.03 -14.34 32.03
C PRO A 49 25.79 -13.04 31.74
N ALA A 50 26.78 -12.76 32.59
CA ALA A 50 27.64 -11.60 32.47
C ALA A 50 28.39 -11.72 31.13
N ASP A 51 27.90 -11.03 30.12
CA ASP A 51 28.59 -11.00 28.84
C ASP A 51 29.83 -10.11 28.97
N GLN A 52 30.97 -10.77 28.90
CA GLN A 52 32.30 -10.20 28.88
C GLN A 52 32.49 -9.46 27.54
N SER A 53 32.17 -8.17 27.50
CA SER A 53 32.72 -7.27 26.47
C SER A 53 33.69 -6.30 27.12
N GLN A 54 34.92 -6.81 27.23
CA GLN A 54 36.13 -6.12 27.63
C GLN A 54 36.42 -4.89 26.74
N LEU A 55 36.71 -3.77 27.41
CA LEU A 55 37.89 -2.91 27.24
C LEU A 55 38.42 -2.68 25.81
N LEU A 56 38.17 -1.48 25.29
CA LEU A 56 39.07 -0.82 24.34
C LEU A 56 39.49 0.56 24.90
N PRO A 57 40.76 0.99 24.69
CA PRO A 57 41.36 2.18 25.29
C PRO A 57 40.89 3.50 24.64
N PRO A 58 41.16 4.66 25.27
CA PRO A 58 40.75 5.95 24.74
C PRO A 58 41.68 6.40 23.61
N THR A 59 41.20 6.39 22.37
CA THR A 59 41.87 7.09 21.26
C THR A 59 41.30 8.50 21.14
N VAL A 60 42.08 9.47 21.58
CA VAL A 60 41.95 10.88 21.25
C VAL A 60 42.32 11.05 19.77
N ALA A 61 41.37 11.42 18.93
CA ALA A 61 41.67 12.07 17.65
C ALA A 61 40.49 12.97 17.25
N VAL A 62 40.84 14.23 17.07
CA VAL A 62 40.01 15.37 16.68
C VAL A 62 39.51 15.20 15.25
N GLU A 63 38.20 15.17 15.03
CA GLU A 63 37.62 15.32 13.70
C GLU A 63 36.33 16.15 13.77
N GLY A 64 36.18 17.06 12.81
CA GLY A 64 35.33 18.23 12.85
C GLY A 64 33.90 18.00 13.35
N ALA A 65 33.48 18.91 14.23
CA ALA A 65 32.13 19.00 14.75
C ALA A 65 31.11 19.14 13.60
N VAL A 66 30.58 18.01 13.15
CA VAL A 66 29.22 17.98 12.62
C VAL A 66 28.34 18.35 13.82
N PRO A 67 27.52 19.41 13.76
CA PRO A 67 26.65 19.76 14.87
C PRO A 67 25.71 18.59 15.14
N GLN A 68 26.02 17.81 16.18
CA GLN A 68 25.08 16.88 16.77
C GLN A 68 23.89 17.72 17.20
N THR A 69 22.82 17.64 16.41
CA THR A 69 21.54 18.25 16.75
C THR A 69 21.06 17.50 17.98
N GLN A 70 21.31 18.09 19.14
CA GLN A 70 20.86 17.60 20.42
C GLN A 70 19.34 17.36 20.30
N PRO A 71 18.84 16.11 20.44
CA PRO A 71 17.42 15.86 20.33
C PRO A 71 16.71 16.73 21.36
N ALA A 72 15.88 17.65 20.87
CA ALA A 72 15.13 18.56 21.71
C ALA A 72 14.32 17.75 22.74
N PRO A 73 14.20 18.24 23.99
CA PRO A 73 13.46 17.55 25.04
C PRO A 73 12.04 17.22 24.55
N ALA A 74 11.70 15.93 24.60
CA ALA A 74 10.50 15.30 24.06
C ALA A 74 9.15 15.81 24.64
N ASN A 75 9.19 16.80 25.53
CA ASN A 75 8.03 17.34 26.24
C ASN A 75 7.67 18.77 25.83
N SER A 76 8.18 19.27 24.69
CA SER A 76 7.73 20.56 24.17
C SER A 76 6.36 20.35 23.49
N PRO A 77 5.25 20.96 23.96
CA PRO A 77 3.92 20.78 23.37
C PRO A 77 3.80 21.28 21.91
N ASN A 78 4.86 21.87 21.36
CA ASN A 78 4.97 22.36 20.00
C ASN A 78 6.21 21.82 19.26
N ALA A 79 6.78 20.68 19.68
CA ALA A 79 7.88 20.09 18.91
C ALA A 79 7.38 19.77 17.49
N PRO A 80 8.02 20.30 16.44
CA PRO A 80 7.66 19.98 15.06
C PRO A 80 7.85 18.49 14.87
N ILE A 81 6.74 17.76 14.74
CA ILE A 81 6.74 16.35 14.38
C ILE A 81 7.51 16.27 13.07
N SER A 82 8.68 15.64 13.07
CA SER A 82 9.43 15.46 11.83
C SER A 82 8.61 14.53 10.95
N VAL A 83 7.86 15.12 10.02
CA VAL A 83 7.11 14.41 8.98
C VAL A 83 8.11 13.93 7.91
N VAL A 84 9.23 13.34 8.33
CA VAL A 84 10.06 12.57 7.42
C VAL A 84 9.39 11.20 7.35
N SER A 85 8.35 11.14 6.51
CA SER A 85 7.76 9.89 6.05
C SER A 85 8.86 9.15 5.30
N ASN A 86 9.69 8.40 6.02
CA ASN A 86 10.62 7.46 5.42
C ASN A 86 9.77 6.53 4.56
N LEU A 87 9.97 6.60 3.24
CA LEU A 87 9.36 5.68 2.29
C LEU A 87 9.72 4.27 2.76
N THR A 88 8.77 3.60 3.41
CA THR A 88 8.99 2.23 3.85
C THR A 88 9.23 1.38 2.62
N THR A 89 10.10 0.38 2.72
CA THR A 89 10.36 -0.58 1.62
C THR A 89 9.04 -1.14 1.07
N ARG A 90 8.06 -1.37 1.95
CA ARG A 90 6.71 -1.78 1.58
C ARG A 90 5.92 -0.72 0.81
N GLY A 91 5.99 0.54 1.23
CA GLY A 91 5.38 1.65 0.49
C GLY A 91 5.92 1.75 -0.94
N PHE A 92 7.21 1.49 -1.14
CA PHE A 92 7.80 1.42 -2.47
C PHE A 92 7.27 0.23 -3.29
N GLU A 93 7.13 -0.96 -2.69
CA GLU A 93 6.53 -2.13 -3.34
C GLU A 93 5.08 -1.87 -3.79
N TYR A 94 4.26 -1.21 -2.96
CA TYR A 94 2.91 -0.80 -3.35
C TYR A 94 2.90 0.14 -4.56
N LYS A 95 3.86 1.08 -4.64
CA LYS A 95 3.97 2.00 -5.79
C LYS A 95 4.34 1.27 -7.08
N ILE A 96 5.31 0.34 -7.03
CA ILE A 96 5.66 -0.48 -8.19
C ILE A 96 4.46 -1.32 -8.66
N PHE A 97 3.77 -1.95 -7.72
CA PHE A 97 2.55 -2.69 -8.01
C PHE A 97 1.48 -1.80 -8.67
N SER A 98 1.25 -0.60 -8.13
CA SER A 98 0.28 0.35 -8.67
C SER A 98 0.58 0.77 -10.10
N VAL A 99 1.84 1.13 -10.39
CA VAL A 99 2.26 1.57 -11.72
C VAL A 99 2.13 0.42 -12.72
N SER A 100 2.61 -0.77 -12.36
CA SER A 100 2.51 -1.96 -13.23
C SER A 100 1.06 -2.35 -13.50
N LEU A 101 0.20 -2.34 -12.48
CA LEU A 101 -1.23 -2.62 -12.62
C LEU A 101 -1.92 -1.58 -13.51
N THR A 102 -1.61 -0.29 -13.33
CA THR A 102 -2.21 0.78 -14.12
C THR A 102 -1.85 0.64 -15.59
N LEU A 103 -0.56 0.42 -15.90
CA LEU A 103 -0.09 0.17 -17.26
C LEU A 103 -0.75 -1.09 -17.85
N MET A 104 -0.85 -2.16 -17.09
CA MET A 104 -1.52 -3.40 -17.51
C MET A 104 -2.99 -3.13 -17.88
N VAL A 105 -3.73 -2.40 -17.04
CA VAL A 105 -5.13 -2.02 -17.29
C VAL A 105 -5.26 -1.19 -18.57
N PHE A 106 -4.43 -0.16 -18.75
CA PHE A 106 -4.42 0.65 -19.97
C PHE A 106 -4.10 -0.18 -21.21
N SER A 107 -3.14 -1.09 -21.13
CA SER A 107 -2.80 -2.00 -22.23
C SER A 107 -3.95 -2.93 -22.58
N VAL A 108 -4.67 -3.47 -21.61
CA VAL A 108 -5.85 -4.32 -21.87
C VAL A 108 -6.96 -3.51 -22.56
N ILE A 109 -7.26 -2.31 -22.07
CA ILE A 109 -8.26 -1.42 -22.67
C ILE A 109 -7.87 -1.09 -24.11
N PHE A 110 -6.63 -0.67 -24.33
CA PHE A 110 -6.14 -0.32 -25.65
C PHE A 110 -6.18 -1.52 -26.59
N LEU A 111 -5.68 -2.68 -26.14
CA LEU A 111 -5.67 -3.90 -26.97
C LEU A 111 -7.10 -4.34 -27.32
N GLY A 112 -8.03 -4.29 -26.38
CA GLY A 112 -9.44 -4.56 -26.65
C GLY A 112 -10.03 -3.62 -27.70
N ASN A 113 -9.68 -2.32 -27.63
CA ASN A 113 -10.13 -1.34 -28.61
C ASN A 113 -9.57 -1.60 -30.01
N VAL A 114 -8.29 -1.98 -30.13
CA VAL A 114 -7.66 -2.33 -31.41
C VAL A 114 -8.29 -3.60 -31.99
N LEU A 115 -8.49 -4.64 -31.18
CA LEU A 115 -9.06 -5.92 -31.64
C LEU A 115 -10.49 -5.78 -32.17
N ILE A 116 -11.30 -4.91 -31.56
CA ILE A 116 -12.67 -4.63 -32.02
C ILE A 116 -12.66 -3.76 -33.29
N GLY A 117 -11.56 -3.04 -33.54
CA GLY A 117 -11.52 -2.01 -34.56
C GLY A 117 -11.19 -2.43 -35.98
N GLY A 118 -10.54 -3.58 -36.16
CA GLY A 118 -10.28 -4.15 -37.49
C GLY A 118 -9.24 -3.42 -38.35
N ASP A 119 -8.80 -2.21 -37.99
CA ASP A 119 -7.72 -1.48 -38.66
C ASP A 119 -6.36 -2.16 -38.42
N ASP A 120 -5.46 -2.17 -39.42
CA ASP A 120 -4.08 -2.72 -39.44
C ASP A 120 -3.53 -3.13 -38.07
N THR A 121 -4.01 -4.29 -37.60
CA THR A 121 -3.99 -4.64 -36.18
C THR A 121 -2.59 -4.96 -35.68
N SER A 122 -1.69 -5.39 -36.57
CA SER A 122 -0.38 -5.91 -36.19
C SER A 122 0.55 -4.84 -35.60
N THR A 123 0.58 -3.65 -36.19
CA THR A 123 1.54 -2.60 -35.78
C THR A 123 1.01 -1.83 -34.57
N ILE A 124 -0.29 -1.54 -34.55
CA ILE A 124 -0.92 -0.77 -33.46
C ILE A 124 -1.06 -1.63 -32.19
N ALA A 125 -1.32 -2.93 -32.31
CA ALA A 125 -1.40 -3.84 -31.16
C ALA A 125 -0.03 -4.23 -30.57
N ALA A 126 1.08 -4.04 -31.29
CA ALA A 126 2.40 -4.46 -30.82
C ALA A 126 2.81 -3.75 -29.52
N LEU A 127 2.57 -2.44 -29.43
CA LEU A 127 2.89 -1.64 -28.25
C LEU A 127 2.11 -2.05 -26.99
N PRO A 128 0.76 -2.07 -26.98
CA PRO A 128 0.00 -2.49 -25.80
C PRO A 128 0.29 -3.94 -25.42
N LEU A 129 0.51 -4.82 -26.41
CA LEU A 129 0.87 -6.22 -26.16
C LEU A 129 2.24 -6.32 -25.47
N THR A 130 3.23 -5.56 -25.91
CA THR A 130 4.57 -5.55 -25.30
C THR A 130 4.50 -5.02 -23.86
N VAL A 131 3.78 -3.93 -23.63
CA VAL A 131 3.57 -3.39 -22.28
C VAL A 131 2.87 -4.42 -21.40
N LEU A 132 1.85 -5.12 -21.92
CA LEU A 132 1.15 -6.17 -21.18
C LEU A 132 2.06 -7.35 -20.82
N LEU A 133 2.92 -7.77 -21.76
CA LEU A 133 3.85 -8.88 -21.58
C LEU A 133 4.91 -8.57 -20.52
N VAL A 134 5.35 -7.31 -20.43
CA VAL A 134 6.30 -6.86 -19.41
C VAL A 134 5.62 -6.60 -18.07
N THR A 135 4.52 -5.84 -18.06
CA THR A 135 3.88 -5.37 -16.81
C THR A 135 3.01 -6.41 -16.15
N GLY A 136 2.42 -7.34 -16.91
CA GLY A 136 1.57 -8.42 -16.38
C GLY A 136 2.30 -9.31 -15.37
N PRO A 137 3.45 -9.92 -15.73
CA PRO A 137 4.23 -10.73 -14.80
C PRO A 137 4.70 -9.94 -13.57
N ILE A 138 5.09 -8.68 -13.74
CA ILE A 138 5.53 -7.81 -12.63
C ILE A 138 4.35 -7.54 -11.67
N ALA A 139 3.19 -7.15 -12.20
CA ALA A 139 2.00 -6.89 -11.42
C ALA A 139 1.54 -8.15 -10.68
N LEU A 140 1.53 -9.30 -11.34
CA LEU A 140 1.16 -10.58 -10.74
C LEU A 140 2.14 -11.00 -9.64
N PHE A 141 3.44 -10.88 -9.89
CA PHE A 141 4.48 -11.18 -8.90
C PHE A 141 4.33 -10.30 -7.65
N MET A 142 4.22 -8.99 -7.84
CA MET A 142 4.06 -8.03 -6.74
C MET A 142 2.75 -8.24 -5.99
N PHE A 143 1.64 -8.51 -6.69
CA PHE A 143 0.37 -8.84 -6.08
C PHE A 143 0.49 -10.05 -5.15
N ARG A 144 1.06 -11.16 -5.64
CA ARG A 144 1.25 -12.38 -4.82
C ARG A 144 2.14 -12.12 -3.62
N ARG A 145 3.21 -11.36 -3.79
CA ARG A 145 4.15 -11.01 -2.72
C ARG A 145 3.50 -10.15 -1.65
N LEU A 146 2.83 -9.06 -2.03
CA LEU A 146 2.11 -8.18 -1.11
C LEU A 146 0.99 -8.91 -0.40
N HIS A 147 0.20 -9.72 -1.12
CA HIS A 147 -0.87 -10.52 -0.55
C HIS A 147 -0.38 -11.51 0.51
N ARG A 148 0.75 -12.20 0.26
CA ARG A 148 1.38 -13.06 1.28
C ARG A 148 1.82 -12.28 2.51
N ALA A 149 2.39 -11.08 2.34
CA ALA A 149 2.80 -10.23 3.44
C ALA A 149 1.61 -9.73 4.27
N GLU A 150 0.50 -9.36 3.62
CA GLU A 150 -0.74 -8.95 4.28
C GLU A 150 -1.39 -10.09 5.08
N ILE A 151 -1.34 -11.33 4.59
CA ILE A 151 -1.82 -12.50 5.35
C ILE A 151 -0.93 -12.73 6.57
N ALA A 152 0.38 -12.63 6.43
CA ALA A 152 1.31 -12.84 7.53
C ALA A 152 1.20 -11.75 8.62
N ASN A 153 0.90 -10.51 8.23
CA ASN A 153 0.80 -9.37 9.15
C ASN A 153 -0.45 -8.52 8.83
N PRO A 154 -1.59 -8.78 9.50
CA PRO A 154 -2.85 -8.07 9.26
C PRO A 154 -2.75 -6.55 9.45
N ASN A 155 -1.83 -6.10 10.32
CA ASN A 155 -1.58 -4.68 10.59
C ASN A 155 -1.14 -3.89 9.35
N LEU A 156 -0.61 -4.56 8.31
CA LEU A 156 -0.22 -3.91 7.05
C LEU A 156 -1.38 -3.41 6.21
N ARG A 157 -2.60 -3.86 6.49
CA ARG A 157 -3.79 -3.34 5.83
C ARG A 157 -4.06 -1.88 6.18
N GLY A 158 -3.62 -1.44 7.36
CA GLY A 158 -3.75 -0.07 7.86
C GLY A 158 -2.61 0.87 7.47
N ASP A 159 -1.62 0.40 6.71
CA ASP A 159 -0.48 1.23 6.33
C ASP A 159 -0.94 2.43 5.47
N ALA A 160 -0.49 3.63 5.84
CA ALA A 160 -0.83 4.86 5.14
C ALA A 160 -0.39 4.83 3.66
N SER A 161 0.74 4.18 3.37
CA SER A 161 1.27 4.04 2.01
C SER A 161 0.37 3.19 1.10
N ARG A 162 -0.19 2.09 1.62
CA ARG A 162 -1.18 1.26 0.94
C ARG A 162 -2.44 2.08 0.64
N ARG A 163 -2.93 2.83 1.62
CA ARG A 163 -4.13 3.67 1.47
C ARG A 163 -3.95 4.73 0.38
N GLN A 164 -2.83 5.45 0.39
CA GLN A 164 -2.52 6.45 -0.64
C GLN A 164 -2.49 5.84 -2.05
N VAL A 165 -1.90 4.65 -2.19
CA VAL A 165 -1.83 3.96 -3.49
C VAL A 165 -3.22 3.51 -3.96
N VAL A 166 -4.03 2.90 -3.08
CA VAL A 166 -5.39 2.47 -3.40
C VAL A 166 -6.26 3.67 -3.81
N GLN A 167 -6.18 4.77 -3.06
CA GLN A 167 -6.89 6.01 -3.38
C GLN A 167 -6.43 6.60 -4.72
N GLY A 168 -5.13 6.53 -5.01
CA GLY A 168 -4.58 6.95 -6.31
C GLY A 168 -5.15 6.14 -7.47
N ILE A 169 -5.17 4.81 -7.37
CA ILE A 169 -5.75 3.93 -8.40
C ILE A 169 -7.25 4.18 -8.56
N GLN A 170 -7.99 4.29 -7.44
CA GLN A 170 -9.42 4.60 -7.47
C GLN A 170 -9.68 5.94 -8.15
N LEU A 171 -8.89 6.99 -7.85
CA LEU A 171 -9.04 8.29 -8.48
C LEU A 171 -8.78 8.22 -9.99
N ILE A 172 -7.68 7.57 -10.41
CA ILE A 172 -7.33 7.44 -11.83
C ILE A 172 -8.41 6.66 -12.58
N THR A 173 -8.85 5.52 -12.04
CA THR A 173 -9.89 4.69 -12.67
C THR A 173 -11.24 5.39 -12.70
N PHE A 174 -11.60 6.12 -11.64
CA PHE A 174 -12.81 6.94 -11.60
C PHE A 174 -12.79 8.05 -12.65
N LEU A 175 -11.69 8.80 -12.76
CA LEU A 175 -11.53 9.84 -13.78
C LEU A 175 -11.59 9.24 -15.20
N ALA A 176 -10.95 8.08 -15.42
CA ALA A 176 -11.02 7.39 -16.70
C ALA A 176 -12.47 7.02 -17.05
N VAL A 177 -13.23 6.44 -16.12
CA VAL A 177 -14.65 6.09 -16.33
C VAL A 177 -15.50 7.33 -16.62
N ILE A 178 -15.31 8.43 -15.88
CA ILE A 178 -16.04 9.68 -16.12
C ILE A 178 -15.74 10.23 -17.50
N ILE A 179 -14.46 10.42 -17.84
CA ILE A 179 -14.05 10.97 -19.14
C ILE A 179 -14.65 10.13 -20.27
N HIS A 180 -14.56 8.80 -20.14
CA HIS A 180 -15.11 7.90 -21.14
C HIS A 180 -16.63 8.00 -21.25
N THR A 181 -17.34 8.07 -20.12
CA THR A 181 -18.80 8.21 -20.11
C THR A 181 -19.26 9.53 -20.73
N VAL A 182 -18.55 10.63 -20.45
CA VAL A 182 -18.84 11.96 -21.02
C VAL A 182 -18.63 11.96 -22.54
N VAL A 183 -17.52 11.38 -23.03
CA VAL A 183 -17.25 11.30 -24.47
C VAL A 183 -18.29 10.41 -25.16
N LEU A 184 -18.67 9.28 -24.57
CA LEU A 184 -19.74 8.42 -25.08
C LEU A 184 -21.06 9.20 -25.22
N LEU A 185 -21.45 9.93 -24.18
CA LEU A 185 -22.67 10.73 -24.18
C LEU A 185 -22.61 11.85 -25.24
N TYR A 186 -21.46 12.52 -25.37
CA TYR A 186 -21.24 13.53 -26.40
C TYR A 186 -21.38 12.95 -27.82
N LEU A 187 -20.78 11.78 -28.08
CA LEU A 187 -20.89 11.11 -29.38
C LEU A 187 -22.34 10.67 -29.68
N PHE A 188 -23.07 10.27 -28.63
CA PHE A 188 -24.48 9.92 -28.76
C PHE A 188 -25.35 11.13 -29.11
N ILE A 189 -25.18 12.25 -28.40
CA ILE A 189 -25.97 13.48 -28.61
C ILE A 189 -25.63 14.16 -29.94
N SER A 190 -24.35 14.16 -30.34
CA SER A 190 -23.90 14.76 -31.61
C SER A 190 -24.40 14.02 -32.85
N GLY A 191 -25.13 12.90 -32.68
CA GLY A 191 -25.63 12.12 -33.80
C GLY A 191 -24.52 11.47 -34.61
N HIS A 192 -23.30 11.34 -34.05
CA HIS A 192 -22.15 10.75 -34.72
C HIS A 192 -22.43 9.33 -35.21
N TYR A 193 -23.29 8.60 -34.49
CA TYR A 193 -23.77 7.26 -34.84
C TYR A 193 -24.98 7.25 -35.79
N ALA A 194 -25.62 8.41 -36.03
CA ALA A 194 -26.79 8.55 -36.91
C ALA A 194 -26.39 9.00 -38.33
N SER A 195 -25.25 9.66 -38.50
CA SER A 195 -24.71 10.05 -39.81
C SER A 195 -24.00 8.88 -40.49
N LYS A 196 -24.61 8.31 -41.55
CA LYS A 196 -23.95 7.36 -42.46
C LYS A 196 -22.69 7.99 -43.07
N PRO A 197 -21.58 7.26 -43.26
CA PRO A 197 -20.46 7.79 -44.02
C PRO A 197 -20.80 7.82 -45.50
N SER A 198 -20.49 8.95 -46.11
CA SER A 198 -20.11 9.00 -47.49
C SER A 198 -18.79 8.23 -47.66
N TYR A 199 -18.86 7.08 -48.33
CA TYR A 199 -17.77 6.35 -48.98
C TYR A 199 -16.51 6.03 -48.14
N GLY A 200 -16.37 4.77 -47.71
CA GLY A 200 -15.06 4.20 -47.34
C GLY A 200 -15.12 3.01 -46.39
N SER A 201 -15.62 3.21 -45.18
CA SER A 201 -15.81 2.16 -44.16
C SER A 201 -16.98 2.56 -43.30
N ALA A 202 -18.02 1.73 -43.19
CA ALA A 202 -19.12 2.00 -42.29
C ALA A 202 -18.61 2.00 -40.83
N PRO A 203 -18.79 3.06 -40.03
CA PRO A 203 -18.60 3.03 -38.60
C PRO A 203 -19.65 2.04 -38.10
N ASN A 204 -19.17 0.90 -37.64
CA ASN A 204 -20.02 -0.07 -37.00
C ASN A 204 -20.35 0.53 -35.63
N ALA A 205 -21.48 1.21 -35.49
CA ALA A 205 -21.92 1.75 -34.20
C ALA A 205 -21.85 0.69 -33.09
N LEU A 206 -22.08 -0.58 -33.44
CA LEU A 206 -21.86 -1.72 -32.57
C LEU A 206 -20.39 -1.91 -32.14
N SER A 207 -19.42 -1.80 -33.06
CA SER A 207 -17.99 -1.89 -32.69
C SER A 207 -17.60 -0.78 -31.74
N ASP A 208 -18.07 0.45 -31.98
CA ASP A 208 -17.79 1.57 -31.09
C ASP A 208 -18.40 1.33 -29.70
N VAL A 209 -19.68 0.94 -29.64
CA VAL A 209 -20.33 0.57 -28.37
C VAL A 209 -19.57 -0.55 -27.65
N LEU A 210 -19.06 -1.56 -28.36
CA LEU A 210 -18.24 -2.62 -27.77
C LEU A 210 -16.90 -2.10 -27.23
N ARG A 211 -16.20 -1.22 -27.95
CA ARG A 211 -14.97 -0.56 -27.46
C ARG A 211 -15.22 0.21 -26.15
N TRP A 212 -16.33 0.95 -26.10
CA TRP A 212 -16.77 1.64 -24.89
C TRP A 212 -17.06 0.68 -23.74
N LEU A 213 -17.76 -0.42 -24.03
CA LEU A 213 -18.13 -1.43 -23.04
C LEU A 213 -16.91 -2.14 -22.46
N VAL A 214 -15.91 -2.48 -23.27
CA VAL A 214 -14.63 -3.03 -22.79
C VAL A 214 -13.97 -2.06 -21.81
N THR A 215 -13.89 -0.78 -22.18
CA THR A 215 -13.27 0.23 -21.32
C THR A 215 -14.01 0.36 -19.98
N LEU A 216 -15.35 0.37 -20.03
CA LEU A 216 -16.20 0.52 -18.85
C LEU A 216 -16.13 -0.71 -17.94
N ILE A 217 -16.11 -1.93 -18.50
CA ILE A 217 -15.95 -3.17 -17.74
C ILE A 217 -14.58 -3.22 -17.05
N VAL A 218 -13.50 -2.91 -17.78
CA VAL A 218 -12.15 -3.04 -17.23
C VAL A 218 -11.87 -1.95 -16.21
N ALA A 219 -12.11 -0.68 -16.54
CA ALA A 219 -11.88 0.44 -15.63
C ALA A 219 -12.87 0.43 -14.46
N GLY A 220 -14.16 0.21 -14.74
CA GLY A 220 -15.22 0.13 -13.74
C GLY A 220 -15.07 -1.09 -12.83
N GLY A 221 -14.66 -2.24 -13.36
CA GLY A 221 -14.35 -3.44 -12.57
C GLY A 221 -13.15 -3.22 -11.65
N THR A 222 -12.09 -2.57 -12.14
CA THR A 222 -10.93 -2.20 -11.31
C THR A 222 -11.33 -1.25 -10.19
N PHE A 223 -12.09 -0.20 -10.51
CA PHE A 223 -12.62 0.74 -9.52
C PHE A 223 -13.48 0.04 -8.46
N PHE A 224 -14.45 -0.77 -8.90
CA PHE A 224 -15.36 -1.49 -8.02
C PHE A 224 -14.63 -2.45 -7.09
N TYR A 225 -13.64 -3.19 -7.62
CA TYR A 225 -12.79 -4.08 -6.84
C TYR A 225 -12.10 -3.33 -5.69
N TYR A 226 -11.43 -2.21 -5.97
CA TYR A 226 -10.73 -1.44 -4.94
C TYR A 226 -11.67 -0.74 -3.98
N TRP A 227 -12.80 -0.24 -4.45
CA TRP A 227 -13.82 0.38 -3.60
C TRP A 227 -14.41 -0.61 -2.60
N HIS A 228 -14.71 -1.83 -3.06
CA HIS A 228 -15.24 -2.88 -2.22
C HIS A 228 -14.19 -3.42 -1.23
N ASP A 229 -12.92 -3.56 -1.65
CA ASP A 229 -11.81 -3.93 -0.76
C ASP A 229 -11.64 -2.93 0.39
N GLU A 230 -11.86 -1.63 0.15
CA GLU A 230 -11.74 -0.60 1.19
C GLU A 230 -12.88 -0.67 2.21
N ARG A 231 -14.11 -0.94 1.77
CA ARG A 231 -15.27 -1.07 2.66
C ARG A 231 -15.21 -2.26 3.61
N ARG A 232 -14.64 -3.38 3.17
CA ARG A 232 -14.47 -4.58 4.01
C ARG A 232 -13.58 -4.37 5.23
N LYS A 233 -12.84 -3.27 5.32
CA LYS A 233 -11.93 -2.98 6.44
C LYS A 233 -12.59 -2.19 7.57
N VAL A 234 -13.79 -1.65 7.33
CA VAL A 234 -14.52 -0.82 8.31
C VAL A 234 -15.51 -1.65 9.14
N SER A 235 -15.82 -2.87 8.69
CA SER A 235 -16.66 -3.86 9.37
C SER A 235 -15.83 -4.92 10.07
#